data_AF-A0A9E3ID36-F1
#
_entry.id   AF-A0A9E3ID36-F1
#
_cell.length_a   1.000
_cell.length_b   1.000
_cell.length_c   1.000
_cell.angle_alpha   90.00
_cell.angle_beta   90.00
_cell.angle_gamma   90.00
#
_symmetry.space_group_name_H-M   'P 1'
#
loop_
_entity.id
_entity.type
_entity.pdbx_description
1 polymer ?
#
loop_
_entity_poly.entity_id
_entity_poly.type
_entity_poly.pdbx_seq_one_letter_code
_entity_poly.pdbx_strand_id
1 'polypeptide(L)'
;MKHIIVCGHYGCGGIRAVVGGRSLGLIEHWLQPIRVLARSQFDCRECWSEPEPDCLCEASVAAQVERLARILTLQAACGSDKEVSLHGWTYGLQDGLLSNLSCTVSRGRQSVS
;
A
#
# COMPACT_ATOMS: atom_id res chain seq x y z
N MET A 1 17.91 -4.38 10.93
CA MET A 1 17.15 -3.74 9.83
C MET A 1 16.59 -2.43 10.35
N LYS A 2 16.82 -1.31 9.66
CA LYS A 2 16.29 0.02 10.05
C LYS A 2 15.15 0.49 9.14
N HIS A 3 15.09 -0.02 7.91
CA HIS A 3 14.15 0.43 6.88
C HIS A 3 13.51 -0.78 6.20
N ILE A 4 12.18 -0.74 6.05
CA ILE A 4 11.36 -1.65 5.26
C ILE A 4 10.72 -0.83 4.15
N ILE A 5 10.72 -1.34 2.93
CA ILE A 5 10.06 -0.69 1.80
C ILE A 5 8.95 -1.61 1.30
N VAL A 6 7.72 -1.10 1.29
CA VAL A 6 6.62 -1.67 0.51
C VAL A 6 6.67 -1.00 -0.85
N CYS A 7 6.88 -1.79 -1.89
CA CYS A 7 7.05 -1.29 -3.25
C CYS A 7 5.91 -1.78 -4.15
N GLY A 8 5.19 -0.84 -4.75
CA GLY A 8 4.24 -1.10 -5.84
C GLY A 8 4.84 -0.73 -7.20
N HIS A 9 4.05 -0.93 -8.26
CA HIS A 9 4.48 -0.55 -9.61
C HIS A 9 3.30 -0.16 -10.50
N TYR A 10 3.47 0.92 -11.27
CA TYR A 10 2.47 1.36 -12.24
C TYR A 10 2.32 0.33 -13.36
N GLY A 11 1.11 0.21 -13.91
CA GLY A 11 0.77 -0.85 -14.87
C GLY A 11 0.60 -2.24 -14.24
N CYS A 12 0.41 -2.35 -12.92
CA CYS A 12 0.19 -3.62 -12.24
C CYS A 12 -1.05 -4.36 -12.76
N GLY A 13 -0.86 -5.58 -13.29
CA GLY A 13 -1.95 -6.41 -13.82
C GLY A 13 -3.01 -6.76 -12.77
N GLY A 14 -2.62 -6.92 -11.49
CA GLY A 14 -3.55 -7.16 -10.38
C GLY A 14 -4.43 -5.95 -10.08
N ILE A 15 -3.86 -4.74 -10.07
CA ILE A 15 -4.61 -3.49 -9.92
C ILE A 15 -5.57 -3.31 -11.09
N ARG A 16 -5.10 -3.50 -12.34
CA ARG A 16 -5.93 -3.42 -13.54
C ARG A 16 -7.08 -4.44 -13.54
N ALA A 17 -6.85 -5.64 -13.01
CA ALA A 17 -7.91 -6.65 -12.87
C ALA A 17 -8.98 -6.24 -11.84
N VAL A 18 -8.59 -5.51 -10.79
CA VAL A 18 -9.53 -4.94 -9.82
C VAL A 18 -10.37 -3.83 -10.46
N VAL A 19 -9.72 -2.85 -11.09
CA VAL A 19 -10.39 -1.73 -11.78
C VAL A 19 -11.30 -2.24 -12.89
N GLY A 20 -10.83 -3.16 -13.73
CA GLY A 20 -11.61 -3.71 -14.84
C GLY A 20 -12.73 -4.68 -14.44
N GLY A 21 -13.01 -4.87 -13.15
CA GLY A 21 -14.09 -5.74 -12.67
C GLY A 21 -13.96 -7.21 -13.08
N ARG A 22 -12.79 -7.66 -13.52
CA ARG A 22 -12.61 -8.99 -14.11
C ARG A 22 -12.60 -10.05 -13.03
N SER A 23 -13.41 -11.10 -13.20
CA SER A 23 -13.34 -12.28 -12.34
C SER A 23 -12.19 -13.19 -12.74
N LEU A 24 -11.35 -13.55 -11.78
CA LEU A 24 -10.11 -14.33 -11.99
C LEU A 24 -10.08 -15.65 -11.19
N GLY A 25 -11.24 -16.14 -10.73
CA GLY A 25 -11.35 -17.38 -9.97
C GLY A 25 -10.56 -17.32 -8.65
N LEU A 26 -9.69 -18.30 -8.39
CA LEU A 26 -8.93 -18.40 -7.12
C LEU A 26 -8.06 -17.18 -6.82
N ILE A 27 -7.62 -16.44 -7.84
CA ILE A 27 -6.80 -15.22 -7.67
C ILE A 27 -7.63 -14.10 -7.03
N GLU A 28 -8.96 -14.14 -7.11
CA GLU A 28 -9.83 -13.12 -6.52
C GLU A 28 -9.63 -12.99 -5.01
N HIS A 29 -9.41 -14.09 -4.30
CA HIS A 29 -9.17 -14.05 -2.85
C HIS A 29 -7.91 -13.23 -2.51
N TRP A 30 -6.87 -13.34 -3.33
CA TRP A 30 -5.64 -12.57 -3.18
C TRP A 30 -5.84 -11.08 -3.51
N LEU A 31 -6.72 -10.76 -4.45
CA LEU A 31 -7.05 -9.38 -4.85
C LEU A 31 -8.10 -8.72 -3.94
N GLN A 32 -8.77 -9.48 -3.09
CA GLN A 32 -9.88 -8.98 -2.26
C GLN A 32 -9.50 -7.78 -1.39
N PRO A 33 -8.32 -7.69 -0.73
CA PRO A 33 -7.94 -6.51 0.03
C PRO A 33 -7.89 -5.22 -0.82
N ILE A 34 -7.45 -5.34 -2.07
CA ILE A 34 -7.39 -4.23 -3.04
C ILE A 34 -8.80 -3.89 -3.51
N ARG A 35 -9.68 -4.87 -3.74
CA ARG A 35 -11.10 -4.62 -4.09
C ARG A 35 -11.84 -3.89 -2.98
N VAL A 36 -11.60 -4.27 -1.73
CA VAL A 36 -12.20 -3.59 -0.56
C VAL A 36 -11.69 -2.15 -0.49
N LEU A 37 -10.39 -1.93 -0.69
CA LEU A 37 -9.79 -0.60 -0.73
C LEU A 37 -10.42 0.27 -1.83
N ALA A 38 -10.48 -0.27 -3.06
CA ALA A 38 -11.09 0.37 -4.21
C ALA A 38 -12.53 0.82 -3.90
N ARG A 39 -13.35 -0.08 -3.32
CA ARG A 39 -14.72 0.26 -2.92
C ARG A 39 -14.77 1.33 -1.83
N SER A 40 -13.91 1.24 -0.83
CA SER A 40 -13.94 2.15 0.32
C SER A 40 -13.50 3.58 0.00
N GLN A 41 -12.61 3.76 -0.98
CA GLN A 41 -11.99 5.05 -1.29
C GLN A 41 -12.46 5.66 -2.60
N PHE A 42 -12.99 4.86 -3.53
CA PHE A 42 -13.25 5.29 -4.91
C PHE A 42 -14.68 4.99 -5.41
N ASP A 43 -15.56 4.36 -4.62
CA ASP A 43 -16.95 4.00 -5.01
C ASP A 43 -17.95 5.16 -4.85
N CYS A 44 -17.48 6.42 -4.90
CA CYS A 44 -18.38 7.57 -4.98
C CYS A 44 -18.97 7.63 -6.40
N ARG A 45 -20.08 6.91 -6.60
CA ARG A 45 -20.82 6.79 -7.88
C ARG A 45 -21.23 8.12 -8.51
N GLU A 46 -21.24 9.21 -7.75
CA GLU A 46 -21.70 10.53 -8.19
C GLU A 46 -20.55 11.47 -8.57
N CYS A 47 -19.32 11.21 -8.13
CA CYS A 47 -18.22 12.16 -8.31
C CYS A 47 -17.13 11.68 -9.27
N TRP A 48 -16.86 10.37 -9.39
CA TRP A 48 -15.66 9.88 -10.09
C TRP A 48 -15.99 8.81 -11.13
N SER A 49 -15.28 8.83 -12.26
CA SER A 49 -15.11 7.67 -13.15
C SER A 49 -14.41 6.54 -12.39
N GLU A 50 -14.52 5.29 -12.89
CA GLU A 50 -13.79 4.11 -12.39
C GLU A 50 -12.39 4.45 -11.84
N PRO A 51 -11.96 3.88 -10.69
CA PRO A 51 -10.70 4.25 -10.05
C PRO A 51 -9.54 4.19 -11.04
N GLU A 52 -8.82 5.30 -11.16
CA GLU A 52 -7.64 5.38 -12.01
C GLU A 52 -6.59 4.36 -11.47
N PRO A 53 -6.08 3.43 -12.32
CA PRO A 53 -5.21 2.35 -11.87
C PRO A 53 -3.98 2.80 -11.09
N ASP A 54 -3.36 3.92 -11.45
CA ASP A 54 -2.17 4.41 -10.76
C ASP A 54 -2.54 4.93 -9.35
N CYS A 55 -3.67 5.64 -9.21
CA CYS A 55 -4.23 6.03 -7.91
C CYS A 55 -4.51 4.83 -6.99
N LEU A 56 -5.12 3.77 -7.52
CA LEU A 56 -5.39 2.56 -6.73
C LEU A 56 -4.10 1.80 -6.38
N CYS A 57 -3.08 1.84 -7.25
CA CYS A 57 -1.76 1.28 -6.96
C CYS A 57 -1.10 2.01 -5.78
N GLU A 58 -1.08 3.34 -5.79
CA GLU A 58 -0.51 4.16 -4.72
C GLU A 58 -1.25 3.95 -3.40
N ALA A 59 -2.59 3.99 -3.44
CA ALA A 59 -3.42 3.74 -2.27
C ALA A 59 -3.17 2.34 -1.68
N SER A 60 -3.00 1.33 -2.53
CA SER A 60 -2.70 -0.04 -2.10
C SER A 60 -1.36 -0.13 -1.37
N VAL A 61 -0.32 0.55 -1.87
CA VAL A 61 0.99 0.61 -1.21
C VAL A 61 0.87 1.31 0.15
N ALA A 62 0.23 2.48 0.22
CA ALA A 62 0.03 3.21 1.47
C ALA A 62 -0.75 2.37 2.50
N ALA A 63 -1.85 1.72 2.10
CA ALA A 63 -2.63 0.85 2.97
C ALA A 63 -1.83 -0.36 3.48
N GLN A 64 -0.91 -0.90 2.68
CA GLN A 64 -0.02 -1.98 3.10
C GLN A 64 1.05 -1.50 4.09
N VAL A 65 1.62 -0.31 3.89
CA VAL A 65 2.53 0.32 4.87
C VAL A 65 1.84 0.46 6.22
N GLU A 66 0.63 1.00 6.25
CA GLU A 66 -0.15 1.15 7.48
C GLU A 66 -0.49 -0.20 8.13
N ARG A 67 -0.85 -1.22 7.34
CA ARG A 67 -1.14 -2.57 7.86
C ARG A 67 0.09 -3.19 8.50
N LEU A 68 1.25 -3.12 7.84
CA LEU A 68 2.51 -3.62 8.38
C LEU A 68 2.88 -2.89 9.67
N ALA A 69 2.72 -1.57 9.73
CA ALA A 69 3.01 -0.78 10.93
C ALA A 69 2.17 -1.19 12.17
N ARG A 70 1.07 -1.93 11.98
CA ARG A 70 0.22 -2.47 13.06
C ARG A 70 0.59 -3.89 13.50
N ILE A 71 1.50 -4.59 12.81
CA ILE A 71 1.89 -5.96 13.16
C ILE A 71 2.68 -5.97 14.47
N LEU A 72 2.27 -6.83 15.41
CA LEU A 72 2.89 -6.94 16.73
C LEU A 72 4.39 -7.23 16.69
N THR A 73 4.85 -8.04 15.74
CA THR A 73 6.29 -8.32 15.54
C THR A 73 7.07 -7.06 15.20
N LEU A 74 6.52 -6.17 14.36
CA LEU A 74 7.14 -4.89 14.04
C LEU A 74 7.11 -3.94 15.24
N GLN A 75 6.02 -3.94 16.01
CA GLN A 75 5.94 -3.16 17.25
C GLN A 75 6.95 -3.63 18.31
N ALA A 76 7.10 -4.95 18.48
CA ALA A 76 8.06 -5.54 19.40
C ALA A 76 9.50 -5.22 19.00
N ALA A 77 9.82 -5.26 17.70
CA ALA A 77 11.13 -4.89 17.20
C ALA A 77 11.48 -3.41 17.47
N CYS A 78 10.48 -2.53 17.50
CA CYS A 78 10.66 -1.10 17.85
C CYS A 78 10.87 -0.87 19.36
N GLY A 79 10.41 -1.78 20.22
CA GLY A 79 10.53 -1.67 21.68
C GLY A 79 11.93 -1.90 22.25
N SER A 80 12.90 -2.34 21.43
CA SER A 80 14.25 -2.75 21.86
C SER A 80 15.37 -1.76 21.46
N ASP A 81 15.13 -0.45 21.58
CA ASP A 81 16.04 0.65 21.17
C ASP A 81 16.39 0.70 19.66
N LYS A 82 15.58 0.04 18.82
CA LYS A 82 15.78 0.04 17.37
C LYS A 82 14.65 0.79 16.69
N GLU A 83 14.99 1.93 16.09
CA GLU A 83 14.08 2.63 15.20
C GLU A 83 13.88 1.82 13.91
N VAL A 84 12.62 1.61 13.53
CA VAL A 84 12.23 1.00 12.26
C VAL A 84 11.34 1.98 11.50
N SER A 85 11.71 2.25 10.24
CA SER A 85 10.92 3.04 9.30
C SER A 85 10.32 2.13 8.22
N LEU A 86 9.01 2.28 7.97
CA LEU A 86 8.32 1.66 6.85
C LEU A 86 8.04 2.72 5.80
N HIS A 87 8.51 2.50 4.58
CA HIS A 87 8.34 3.40 3.44
C HIS A 87 7.40 2.77 2.41
N GLY A 88 6.61 3.59 1.73
CA GLY A 88 5.81 3.17 0.58
C GLY A 88 6.28 3.86 -0.69
N TRP A 89 6.79 3.08 -1.63
CA TRP A 89 7.30 3.57 -2.92
C TRP A 89 6.55 2.91 -4.08
N THR A 90 6.51 3.57 -5.22
CA THR A 90 6.07 3.01 -6.50
C THR A 90 7.15 3.21 -7.55
N TYR A 91 7.17 2.37 -8.58
CA TYR A 91 7.96 2.65 -9.77
C TYR A 91 7.18 2.42 -11.06
N GLY A 92 7.53 3.12 -12.13
CA GLY A 92 6.96 2.87 -13.44
C GLY A 92 7.59 1.65 -14.10
N LEU A 93 6.78 0.71 -14.58
CA LEU A 93 7.28 -0.40 -15.40
C LEU A 93 7.85 0.06 -16.75
N GLN A 94 7.45 1.25 -17.23
CA GLN A 94 7.86 1.78 -18.53
C GLN A 94 9.18 2.55 -18.46
N ASP A 95 9.44 3.24 -17.36
CA ASP A 95 10.56 4.18 -17.21
C ASP A 95 11.51 3.83 -16.06
N GLY A 96 11.13 2.92 -15.16
CA GLY A 96 11.91 2.54 -13.99
C GLY A 96 12.03 3.64 -12.93
N LEU A 97 11.29 4.75 -13.07
CA LEU A 97 11.40 5.88 -12.15
C LEU A 97 10.70 5.57 -10.84
N LEU A 98 11.43 5.74 -9.73
CA LEU A 98 10.91 5.57 -8.37
C LEU A 98 10.22 6.85 -7.89
N SER A 99 9.04 6.67 -7.30
CA SER A 99 8.27 7.71 -6.63
C SER A 99 8.08 7.37 -5.15
N ASN A 100 8.36 8.34 -4.29
CA ASN A 100 8.11 8.24 -2.86
C ASN A 100 6.71 8.75 -2.56
N LEU A 101 5.83 7.88 -2.05
CA LEU A 101 4.43 8.22 -1.79
C LEU A 101 4.23 9.07 -0.51
N SER A 102 5.32 9.44 0.17
CA SER A 102 5.28 10.25 1.39
C SER A 102 4.43 9.64 2.53
N CYS A 103 4.22 8.34 2.52
CA CYS A 103 3.48 7.59 3.54
C CYS A 103 4.40 6.87 4.54
N THR A 104 5.60 7.42 4.78
CA THR A 104 6.56 6.79 5.69
C THR A 104 6.05 6.77 7.13
N VAL A 105 6.10 5.61 7.77
CA VAL A 105 5.80 5.44 9.20
C VAL A 105 7.08 5.09 9.94
N SER A 106 7.58 6.01 10.74
CA SER A 106 8.71 5.79 11.65
C SER A 106 8.20 5.52 13.06
N ARG A 107 8.73 4.48 13.70
CA ARG A 107 8.48 4.20 15.12
C ARG A 107 9.81 4.21 15.89
N GLY A 108 9.96 5.23 16.72
CA GLY A 108 10.97 5.31 17.78
C GLY A 108 10.32 5.26 19.17
N ARG A 109 11.14 5.20 20.21
CA ARG A 109 10.66 5.24 21.61
C ARG A 109 9.90 6.54 21.86
N GLN A 110 8.62 6.45 22.24
CA GLN A 110 7.91 7.59 22.82
C GLN A 110 8.56 7.88 24.17
N SER A 111 9.27 9.00 24.29
CA SER A 111 9.71 9.53 25.57
C SER A 111 8.46 9.94 26.34
N VAL A 112 8.02 9.08 27.26
CA VAL A 112 7.10 9.47 28.32
C VAL A 112 7.88 10.44 29.20
N SER A 113 7.58 11.72 29.07
CA SER A 113 7.94 12.77 30.03
C SER A 113 7.02 12.72 31.24
#